data_AF-A0A158KMX4-F1
#
_entry.id   AF-A0A158KMX4-F1
#
_cell.length_a   1.000
_cell.length_b   1.000
_cell.length_c   1.000
_cell.angle_alpha   90.00
_cell.angle_beta   90.00
_cell.angle_gamma   90.00
#
_symmetry.space_group_name_H-M   'P 1'
#
loop_
_entity.id
_entity.type
_entity.pdbx_description
1 polymer ?
#
loop_
_entity_poly.entity_id
_entity_poly.type
_entity_poly.pdbx_seq_one_letter_code
_entity_poly.pdbx_strand_id
1 'polypeptide(L)'
;MAILRAAYPALFSHPVPLALGIAKELTGARRAGTLVVTAVPLRLALSAWCTSDAYIAALAAGGFRIGLDGQPTEPVSAEHVAAAAATLRKRQKKAEPVETSAA
;
A
#
# COMPACT_ATOMS: atom_id res chain seq x y z
N MET A 1 9.66 2.03 -6.33
CA MET A 1 8.52 2.90 -5.94
C MET A 1 8.51 4.26 -6.64
N ALA A 2 9.66 4.86 -6.97
CA ALA A 2 9.72 6.20 -7.60
C ALA A 2 8.83 6.36 -8.85
N ILE A 3 8.86 5.39 -9.78
CA ILE A 3 8.02 5.43 -11.00
C ILE A 3 6.53 5.42 -10.68
N LEU A 4 6.09 4.59 -9.73
CA LEU A 4 4.69 4.51 -9.32
C LEU A 4 4.22 5.80 -8.63
N ARG A 5 5.07 6.41 -7.82
CA ARG A 5 4.80 7.71 -7.19
C ARG A 5 4.73 8.84 -8.21
N ALA A 6 5.59 8.83 -9.22
CA ALA A 6 5.56 9.82 -10.29
C ALA A 6 4.30 9.68 -11.17
N ALA A 7 3.90 8.45 -11.49
CA ALA A 7 2.71 8.19 -12.32
C ALA A 7 1.40 8.39 -11.54
N TYR A 8 1.37 8.01 -10.26
CA TYR A 8 0.17 8.01 -9.41
C TYR A 8 0.48 8.60 -8.02
N PRO A 9 0.75 9.91 -7.94
CA PRO A 9 1.14 10.55 -6.69
C PRO A 9 0.05 10.45 -5.62
N ALA A 10 -1.23 10.47 -5.99
CA ALA A 10 -2.34 10.34 -5.04
C ALA A 10 -2.35 9.01 -4.28
N LEU A 11 -1.80 7.94 -4.87
CA LEU A 11 -1.85 6.57 -4.34
C LEU A 11 -0.56 6.15 -3.63
N PHE A 12 0.59 6.68 -4.07
CA PHE A 12 1.91 6.24 -3.59
C PHE A 12 2.74 7.34 -2.90
N SER A 13 2.23 8.56 -2.78
CA SER A 13 2.88 9.59 -1.95
C SER A 13 2.68 9.30 -0.47
N HIS A 14 1.44 8.97 -0.09
CA HIS A 14 1.09 8.55 1.25
C HIS A 14 0.44 7.16 1.19
N PRO A 15 0.67 6.29 2.19
CA PRO A 15 -0.02 5.02 2.25
C PRO A 15 -1.52 5.26 2.43
N VAL A 16 -2.30 4.84 1.44
CA VAL A 16 -3.77 4.90 1.48
C VAL A 16 -4.32 3.51 1.19
N PRO A 17 -5.51 3.15 1.72
CA PRO A 17 -6.17 1.90 1.35
C PRO A 17 -6.38 1.84 -0.17
N LEU A 18 -5.79 0.85 -0.85
CA LEU A 18 -5.94 0.71 -2.30
C LEU A 18 -7.23 -0.03 -2.67
N ALA A 19 -7.81 0.33 -3.81
CA ALA A 19 -8.93 -0.40 -4.40
C ALA A 19 -8.59 -1.87 -4.67
N LEU A 20 -9.58 -2.75 -4.49
CA LEU A 20 -9.44 -4.16 -4.84
C LEU A 20 -9.29 -4.28 -6.34
N GLY A 21 -8.22 -4.94 -6.80
CA GLY A 21 -7.94 -5.08 -8.23
C GLY A 21 -7.01 -4.01 -8.83
N ILE A 22 -6.49 -3.07 -8.04
CA ILE A 22 -5.53 -2.03 -8.50
C ILE A 22 -4.33 -2.63 -9.28
N ALA A 23 -3.91 -3.84 -8.94
CA ALA A 23 -2.83 -4.55 -9.64
C ALA A 23 -3.18 -4.89 -11.11
N LYS A 24 -4.46 -5.20 -11.40
CA LYS A 24 -4.96 -5.42 -12.75
C LYS A 24 -4.99 -4.11 -13.53
N GLU A 25 -5.46 -3.04 -12.90
CA GLU A 25 -5.51 -1.71 -13.52
C GLU A 25 -4.11 -1.18 -13.83
N LEU A 26 -3.16 -1.28 -12.88
CA LEU A 26 -1.75 -0.94 -13.11
C LEU A 26 -1.12 -1.78 -14.23
N THR A 27 -1.52 -3.04 -14.35
CA THR A 27 -1.12 -3.90 -15.48
C THR A 27 -1.73 -3.44 -16.80
N GLY A 28 -2.97 -2.95 -16.78
CA GLY A 28 -3.63 -2.31 -17.92
C GLY A 28 -2.91 -1.05 -18.35
N ALA A 29 -2.61 -0.14 -17.42
CA ALA A 29 -1.85 1.09 -17.68
C ALA A 29 -0.44 0.80 -18.24
N ARG A 30 0.21 -0.26 -17.74
CA ARG A 30 1.47 -0.74 -18.32
C ARG A 30 1.29 -1.20 -19.77
N ARG A 31 0.27 -2.01 -20.05
CA ARG A 31 -0.02 -2.51 -21.42
C ARG A 31 -0.39 -1.37 -22.37
N ALA A 32 -1.04 -0.32 -21.88
CA ALA A 32 -1.37 0.89 -22.63
C ALA A 32 -0.15 1.80 -22.88
N GLY A 33 1.02 1.49 -22.32
CA GLY A 33 2.23 2.32 -22.46
C GLY A 33 2.30 3.51 -21.51
N THR A 34 1.28 3.74 -20.68
CA THR A 34 1.24 4.81 -19.67
C THR A 34 2.29 4.61 -18.57
N LEU A 35 2.63 3.35 -18.26
CA LEU A 35 3.58 2.99 -17.21
C LEU A 35 4.78 2.25 -17.78
N VAL A 36 5.93 2.92 -17.83
CA VAL A 36 7.19 2.34 -18.33
C VAL A 36 7.90 1.56 -17.20
N VAL A 37 7.31 0.45 -16.78
CA VAL A 37 7.88 -0.47 -15.79
C VAL A 37 7.62 -1.91 -16.20
N THR A 38 8.56 -2.81 -15.96
CA THR A 38 8.37 -4.24 -16.24
C THR A 38 7.41 -4.88 -15.23
N ALA A 39 6.77 -5.98 -15.63
CA ALA A 39 5.73 -6.64 -14.82
C ALA A 39 6.23 -7.16 -13.47
N VAL A 40 7.47 -7.66 -13.43
CA VAL A 40 8.07 -8.26 -12.24
C VAL A 40 8.38 -7.21 -11.16
N PRO A 41 9.14 -6.13 -11.45
CA PRO A 41 9.38 -5.04 -10.51
C PRO A 41 8.10 -4.34 -10.04
N LEU A 42 7.09 -4.24 -10.92
CA LEU A 42 5.78 -3.69 -10.56
C LEU A 42 5.12 -4.50 -9.44
N ARG A 43 5.01 -5.83 -9.61
CA ARG A 43 4.41 -6.71 -8.59
C ARG A 43 5.21 -6.71 -7.30
N LEU A 44 6.54 -6.77 -7.40
CA LEU A 44 7.42 -6.76 -6.22
C LEU A 44 7.29 -5.45 -5.44
N ALA A 45 7.33 -4.31 -6.12
CA ALA A 45 7.16 -3.02 -5.49
C ALA A 45 5.78 -2.89 -4.84
N LEU A 46 4.71 -3.27 -5.56
CA LEU A 46 3.35 -3.23 -5.01
C LEU A 46 3.20 -4.12 -3.77
N SER A 47 3.76 -5.33 -3.82
CA SER A 47 3.77 -6.25 -2.67
C SER A 47 4.51 -5.64 -1.47
N ALA A 48 5.69 -5.05 -1.69
CA ALA A 48 6.46 -4.38 -0.64
C ALA A 48 5.71 -3.18 -0.03
N TRP A 49 4.97 -2.42 -0.85
CA TRP A 49 4.14 -1.31 -0.36
C TRP A 49 2.96 -1.78 0.48
N CYS A 50 2.19 -2.74 -0.01
CA CYS A 50 1.03 -3.29 0.69
C CYS A 50 1.41 -4.05 1.99
N THR A 51 2.67 -4.46 2.11
CA THR A 51 3.19 -5.13 3.32
C THR A 51 3.93 -4.17 4.25
N SER A 52 4.07 -2.89 3.91
CA SER A 52 4.72 -1.89 4.76
C SER A 52 3.86 -1.53 5.99
N ASP A 53 4.51 -1.19 7.10
CA ASP A 53 3.82 -0.81 8.34
C ASP A 53 2.97 0.45 8.15
N ALA A 54 3.44 1.41 7.35
CA ALA A 54 2.72 2.63 7.04
C ALA A 54 1.42 2.34 6.28
N TYR A 55 1.42 1.38 5.35
CA TYR A 55 0.22 0.93 4.65
C TYR A 55 -0.75 0.20 5.56
N ILE A 56 -0.25 -0.69 6.43
CA ILE A 56 -1.07 -1.40 7.40
C ILE A 56 -1.70 -0.42 8.40
N ALA A 57 -0.97 0.63 8.80
CA ALA A 57 -1.51 1.70 9.64
C ALA A 57 -2.63 2.46 8.94
N ALA A 58 -2.48 2.78 7.64
CA ALA A 58 -3.54 3.40 6.85
C ALA A 58 -4.79 2.51 6.73
N LEU A 59 -4.60 1.19 6.55
CA LEU A 59 -5.72 0.24 6.59
C LEU A 59 -6.38 0.16 7.96
N ALA A 60 -5.60 0.23 9.05
CA ALA A 60 -6.09 0.21 10.42
C ALA A 60 -6.80 1.52 10.82
N ALA A 61 -6.54 2.63 10.14
CA ALA A 61 -7.29 3.87 10.28
C ALA A 61 -8.69 3.78 9.62
N GLY A 62 -8.87 2.83 8.69
CA GLY A 62 -10.12 2.65 7.94
C GLY A 62 -10.31 3.70 6.84
N GLY A 63 -11.56 4.01 6.51
CA GLY A 63 -11.93 4.98 5.47
C GLY A 63 -12.28 4.32 4.13
N PHE A 64 -12.07 5.05 3.04
CA PHE A 64 -12.40 4.60 1.69
C PHE A 64 -11.14 4.15 0.93
N ARG A 65 -11.31 3.10 0.12
CA ARG A 65 -10.29 2.64 -0.80
C ARG A 65 -10.17 3.61 -1.97
N ILE A 66 -8.95 3.97 -2.33
CA ILE A 66 -8.66 4.86 -3.44
C ILE A 66 -8.40 4.02 -4.70
N GLY A 67 -9.17 4.29 -5.75
CA GLY A 67 -9.02 3.70 -7.07
C GLY A 67 -7.85 4.30 -7.85
N LEU A 68 -7.53 3.74 -9.02
CA LEU A 68 -6.42 4.21 -9.85
C LEU A 68 -6.58 5.68 -10.26
N ASP A 69 -7.82 6.13 -10.43
CA ASP A 69 -8.18 7.52 -10.77
C ASP A 69 -8.07 8.50 -9.59
N GLY A 70 -7.65 8.03 -8.42
CA GLY A 70 -7.56 8.85 -7.20
C GLY A 70 -8.92 9.08 -6.52
N GLN A 71 -9.99 8.45 -7.00
CA GLN A 71 -11.32 8.57 -6.41
C GLN A 71 -11.58 7.50 -5.33
N PRO A 72 -12.34 7.83 -4.28
CA PRO A 72 -12.81 6.83 -3.32
C PRO A 72 -13.77 5.87 -4.02
N THR A 73 -13.55 4.58 -3.81
CA THR A 73 -14.29 3.48 -4.46
C THR A 73 -15.17 2.79 -3.43
N GLU A 74 -14.56 1.96 -2.58
CA GLU A 74 -15.27 1.12 -1.63
C GLU A 74 -14.75 1.35 -0.20
N PRO A 75 -15.61 1.43 0.83
CA PRO A 75 -15.16 1.53 2.20
C PRO A 75 -14.37 0.29 2.63
N VAL A 76 -13.36 0.48 3.47
CA VAL A 76 -12.61 -0.61 4.08
C VAL A 76 -13.52 -1.28 5.13
N SER A 77 -13.85 -2.55 4.91
CA SER A 77 -14.62 -3.34 5.89
C SER A 77 -13.95 -3.34 7.26
N ALA A 78 -14.75 -3.26 8.32
CA ALA A 78 -14.30 -3.27 9.71
C ALA A 78 -13.44 -4.52 10.04
N GLU A 79 -13.71 -5.65 9.39
CA GLU A 79 -12.90 -6.86 9.54
C GLU A 79 -11.46 -6.66 9.07
N HIS A 80 -11.27 -5.99 7.92
CA HIS A 80 -9.95 -5.67 7.41
C HIS A 80 -9.22 -4.64 8.29
N VAL A 81 -9.96 -3.66 8.82
CA VAL A 81 -9.42 -2.67 9.78
C VAL A 81 -8.91 -3.38 11.03
N ALA A 82 -9.71 -4.28 11.62
CA ALA A 82 -9.35 -5.05 12.80
C ALA A 82 -8.13 -5.96 12.55
N ALA A 83 -8.10 -6.65 11.40
CA ALA A 83 -6.97 -7.49 11.02
C ALA A 83 -5.66 -6.68 10.81
N ALA A 84 -5.77 -5.50 10.20
CA ALA A 84 -4.64 -4.59 10.02
C ALA A 84 -4.12 -4.06 11.36
N ALA A 85 -5.01 -3.61 12.25
CA ALA A 85 -4.66 -3.16 13.59
C ALA A 85 -3.99 -4.27 14.41
N ALA A 86 -4.50 -5.51 14.34
CA ALA A 86 -3.90 -6.66 15.00
C ALA A 86 -2.50 -6.99 14.45
N THR A 87 -2.31 -6.89 13.12
CA THR A 87 -1.01 -7.09 12.47
C THR A 87 -0.01 -6.01 12.90
N LEU A 88 -0.43 -4.74 12.92
CA LEU A 88 0.41 -3.63 13.35
C LEU A 88 0.87 -3.82 14.80
N ARG A 89 -0.05 -4.17 15.72
CA ARG A 89 0.27 -4.46 17.12
C ARG A 89 1.27 -5.60 17.27
N LYS A 90 1.13 -6.68 16.48
CA LYS A 90 2.07 -7.80 16.48
C LYS A 90 3.47 -7.38 16.01
N ARG A 91 3.56 -6.48 15.03
CA ARG A 91 4.83 -5.98 14.50
C ARG A 91 5.52 -5.02 15.47
N GLN A 92 4.77 -4.12 16.10
CA GLN A 92 5.28 -3.25 17.16
C GLN A 92 5.86 -4.06 18.33
N LYS A 93 5.14 -5.10 18.79
CA LYS A 93 5.64 -6.01 19.83
C LYS A 93 6.87 -6.83 19.42
N LYS A 94 7.09 -7.04 18.12
CA LYS A 94 8.31 -7.69 17.59
C LYS A 94 9.45 -6.72 17.33
N ALA A 95 9.16 -5.42 17.19
CA ALA A 95 10.15 -4.37 17.03
C ALA A 95 10.73 -3.89 18.38
N GLU A 96 10.05 -4.17 19.49
CA GLU A 96 10.66 -4.16 20.83
C GLU A 96 11.35 -5.51 21.09
N PRO A 97 12.59 -5.67 20.62
CA PRO A 97 13.65 -5.90 21.59
C PRO A 97 14.92 -5.08 21.28
N VAL A 98 15.51 -4.54 22.36
CA VAL A 98 16.89 -4.04 22.49
C VAL A 98 17.14 -2.58 22.04
N GLU A 99 17.46 -1.76 23.05
CA GLU A 99 18.34 -0.61 22.96
C GLU A 99 19.38 -0.74 21.83
N THR A 100 19.23 0.06 20.78
CA THR A 100 20.41 0.43 20.00
C THR A 100 21.17 1.47 20.81
N SER A 101 21.99 0.98 21.74
CA SER A 101 23.21 1.65 22.17
C SER A 101 24.25 1.50 21.06
N ALA A 102 24.52 2.60 20.35
CA ALA A 102 25.72 2.90 19.55
C ALA A 102 25.45 4.27 18.90
N ALA A 103 26.22 5.33 19.07
CA ALA A 103 27.55 5.53 19.63
C ALA A 103 27.69 6.99 20.11
#